data_AF-A0A142GSL4-F1
#
_entry.id   AF-A0A142GSL4-F1
#
_cell.length_a   1.000
_cell.length_b   1.000
_cell.length_c   1.000
_cell.angle_alpha   90.00
_cell.angle_beta   90.00
_cell.angle_gamma   90.00
#
_symmetry.space_group_name_H-M   'P 1'
#
loop_
_entity.id
_entity.type
_entity.pdbx_description
1 polymer ?
#
loop_
_entity_poly.entity_id
_entity_poly.type
_entity_poly.pdbx_seq_one_letter_code
_entity_poly.pdbx_strand_id
1 'polypeptide(L)'
;NPMKKIRIDKVTINIGCGDDREKLERARTLLERLTSKKIVITSTRKRTTFGMAKGRPIGCKITLRKNDAKEFLVKAFDAIDKKISKKAFDAQGNFSFGIKEHIDIPGVKYDPEIGIIGMDISVTL
;
A
#
# COMPACT_ATOMS: atom_id res chain seq x y z
N ASN A 1 1.56 -6.80 -32.65
CA ASN A 1 0.32 -6.11 -32.27
C ASN A 1 0.49 -5.23 -31.03
N PRO A 2 0.33 -3.90 -31.14
CA PRO A 2 0.45 -2.97 -30.02
C PRO A 2 -0.55 -3.22 -28.87
N MET A 3 -1.63 -3.96 -29.12
CA MET A 3 -2.59 -4.41 -28.10
C MET A 3 -2.05 -5.51 -27.16
N LYS A 4 -0.94 -6.18 -27.49
CA LYS A 4 -0.30 -7.18 -26.62
C LYS A 4 0.77 -6.58 -25.69
N LYS A 5 0.94 -5.25 -25.67
CA LYS A 5 1.93 -4.61 -24.78
C LYS A 5 1.45 -4.70 -23.34
N ILE A 6 2.31 -5.21 -22.47
CA ILE A 6 2.12 -5.21 -21.02
C ILE A 6 2.06 -3.76 -20.54
N ARG A 7 1.08 -3.48 -19.70
CA ARG A 7 0.89 -2.18 -19.05
C ARG A 7 0.78 -2.43 -17.56
N ILE A 8 0.67 -1.35 -16.79
CA ILE A 8 0.31 -1.43 -15.38
C ILE A 8 -1.11 -0.89 -15.32
N ASP A 9 -2.07 -1.72 -14.93
CA ASP A 9 -3.45 -1.30 -14.72
C ASP A 9 -3.56 -0.39 -13.49
N LYS A 10 -3.04 -0.87 -12.36
CA LYS A 10 -3.10 -0.15 -11.08
C LYS A 10 -2.03 -0.63 -10.10
N VAL A 11 -1.68 0.27 -9.18
CA VAL A 11 -0.90 -0.02 -7.99
C VAL A 11 -1.80 0.24 -6.78
N THR A 12 -1.96 -0.76 -5.94
CA THR A 12 -2.74 -0.65 -4.70
C THR A 12 -1.80 -0.66 -3.52
N ILE A 13 -1.87 0.36 -2.68
CA ILE A 13 -1.12 0.46 -1.44
C ILE A 13 -2.11 0.22 -0.31
N ASN A 14 -1.78 -0.69 0.60
CA ASN A 14 -2.61 -1.09 1.72
C ASN A 14 -1.80 -1.04 3.02
N ILE A 15 -2.41 -0.48 4.06
CA ILE A 15 -1.86 -0.47 5.42
C ILE A 15 -2.88 -1.12 6.35
N GLY A 16 -2.46 -2.19 7.02
CA GLY A 16 -3.23 -2.81 8.10
C GLY A 16 -2.86 -2.20 9.44
N CYS A 17 -3.79 -1.49 10.08
CA CYS A 17 -3.58 -0.86 11.39
C CYS A 17 -4.16 -1.67 12.55
N GLY A 18 -5.05 -2.63 12.27
CA GLY A 18 -5.67 -3.48 13.29
C GLY A 18 -6.82 -2.77 14.00
N ASP A 19 -6.93 -2.92 15.32
CA ASP A 19 -8.02 -2.33 16.11
C ASP A 19 -7.73 -0.89 16.59
N ASP A 20 -6.51 -0.41 16.35
CA ASP A 20 -6.02 0.87 16.83
C ASP A 20 -6.48 2.01 15.90
N ARG A 21 -7.41 2.82 16.41
CA ARG A 21 -7.99 3.96 15.70
C ARG A 21 -7.01 5.11 15.54
N GLU A 22 -6.09 5.29 16.48
CA GLU A 22 -5.12 6.37 16.41
C GLU A 22 -4.07 6.06 15.34
N LYS A 23 -3.58 4.81 15.32
CA LYS A 23 -2.69 4.32 14.27
C LYS A 23 -3.33 4.40 12.88
N LEU A 24 -4.64 4.20 12.78
CA LEU A 24 -5.39 4.34 11.53
C LEU A 24 -5.36 5.77 11.00
N GLU A 25 -5.61 6.78 11.85
CA GLU A 25 -5.59 8.18 11.43
C GLU A 25 -4.16 8.65 11.08
N ARG A 26 -3.14 8.16 11.80
CA ARG A 26 -1.74 8.40 11.47
C ARG A 26 -1.38 7.80 10.11
N ALA A 27 -1.76 6.54 9.85
CA ALA A 27 -1.54 5.87 8.57
C ALA A 27 -2.28 6.56 7.42
N ARG A 28 -3.50 7.05 7.68
CA ARG A 28 -4.26 7.84 6.72
C ARG A 28 -3.53 9.13 6.37
N THR A 29 -3.13 9.89 7.38
CA THR A 29 -2.39 11.16 7.21
C THR A 29 -1.08 10.95 6.45
N LEU A 30 -0.36 9.86 6.74
CA LEU A 30 0.86 9.48 6.03
C LEU A 30 0.59 9.22 4.54
N LEU A 31 -0.43 8.41 4.23
CA LEU A 31 -0.79 8.09 2.84
C LEU A 31 -1.31 9.32 2.09
N GLU A 32 -2.09 10.19 2.75
CA GLU A 32 -2.53 11.47 2.19
C GLU A 32 -1.32 12.36 1.86
N ARG A 33 -0.33 12.48 2.76
CA ARG A 33 0.90 13.24 2.50
C ARG A 33 1.74 12.64 1.36
N LEU A 34 1.81 11.31 1.28
CA LEU A 34 2.61 10.59 0.29
C LEU A 34 2.03 10.68 -1.12
N THR A 35 0.70 10.65 -1.23
CA THR A 35 0.00 10.50 -2.52
C THR A 35 -0.83 11.71 -2.93
N SER A 36 -1.01 12.69 -2.03
CA SER A 36 -1.86 13.88 -2.22
C SER A 36 -3.27 13.55 -2.69
N LYS A 37 -3.79 12.37 -2.30
CA LYS A 37 -5.05 11.82 -2.76
C LYS A 37 -5.91 11.34 -1.61
N LYS A 38 -7.21 11.33 -1.84
CA LYS A 38 -8.19 10.85 -0.87
C LYS A 38 -8.01 9.35 -0.60
N ILE A 39 -7.77 9.02 0.66
CA ILE A 39 -7.57 7.65 1.12
C ILE A 39 -8.90 7.00 1.44
N VAL A 40 -9.00 5.69 1.17
CA VAL A 40 -10.19 4.90 1.47
C VAL A 40 -9.92 4.09 2.74
N ILE A 41 -10.73 4.31 3.76
CA ILE A 41 -10.70 3.50 4.99
C ILE A 41 -11.38 2.15 4.70
N THR A 42 -10.70 1.07 5.05
CA THR A 42 -11.21 -0.30 4.92
C THR A 42 -11.85 -0.73 6.24
N SER A 43 -13.06 -1.28 6.14
CA SER A 43 -13.83 -1.76 7.28
C SER A 43 -14.07 -3.26 7.23
N THR A 44 -14.32 -3.81 8.40
CA THR A 44 -14.51 -5.25 8.60
C THR A 44 -15.81 -5.73 7.95
N ARG A 45 -15.75 -6.68 7.01
CA ARG A 45 -16.96 -7.24 6.36
C ARG A 45 -17.69 -8.28 7.22
N LYS A 46 -16.96 -9.08 8.00
CA LYS A 46 -17.45 -10.16 8.87
C LYS A 46 -16.68 -10.15 10.18
N ARG A 47 -17.23 -10.70 11.27
CA ARG A 47 -16.47 -10.85 12.52
C ARG A 47 -15.20 -11.65 12.23
N THR A 48 -14.05 -11.06 12.52
CA THR A 48 -12.75 -11.68 12.23
C THR A 48 -12.35 -12.59 13.39
N THR A 49 -11.45 -13.54 13.10
CA THR A 49 -10.81 -14.41 14.10
C THR A 49 -10.06 -13.61 15.17
N PHE A 50 -9.70 -12.35 14.85
CA PHE A 50 -9.06 -11.38 15.74
C PHE A 50 -10.05 -10.64 16.67
N GLY A 51 -11.31 -11.09 16.77
CA GLY A 51 -12.30 -10.53 17.70
C GLY A 51 -12.93 -9.21 17.27
N MET A 52 -12.67 -8.71 16.05
CA MET A 52 -13.18 -7.41 15.63
C MET A 52 -14.64 -7.49 15.18
N ALA A 53 -15.42 -6.50 15.61
CA ALA A 53 -16.82 -6.36 15.23
C ALA A 53 -17.00 -6.02 13.74
N LYS A 54 -18.13 -6.43 13.16
CA LYS A 54 -18.50 -6.08 11.78
C LYS A 54 -18.64 -4.56 11.65
N GLY A 55 -18.12 -3.99 10.56
CA GLY A 55 -18.21 -2.57 10.26
C GLY A 55 -17.14 -1.69 10.91
N ARG A 56 -16.26 -2.26 11.75
CA ARG A 56 -15.17 -1.49 12.37
C ARG A 56 -14.07 -1.17 11.35
N PRO A 57 -13.53 0.06 11.32
CA PRO A 57 -12.41 0.42 10.44
C PRO A 57 -11.12 -0.25 10.94
N ILE A 58 -10.37 -0.87 10.02
CA ILE A 58 -9.17 -1.69 10.33
C ILE A 58 -7.92 -1.14 9.63
N GLY A 59 -8.09 -0.52 8.47
CA GLY A 59 -6.95 -0.11 7.67
C GLY A 59 -7.28 0.96 6.67
N CYS A 60 -6.26 1.33 5.91
CA CYS A 60 -6.32 2.37 4.90
C CYS A 60 -5.76 1.82 3.60
N LYS A 61 -6.39 2.16 2.47
CA LYS A 61 -5.87 1.82 1.16
C LYS A 61 -6.01 2.97 0.18
N ILE A 62 -5.13 2.97 -0.82
CA ILE A 62 -5.24 3.83 -1.99
C ILE A 62 -4.93 3.03 -3.25
N THR A 63 -5.58 3.41 -4.34
CA THR A 63 -5.33 2.85 -5.67
C THR A 63 -4.82 3.96 -6.60
N LEU A 64 -3.57 3.82 -7.02
CA LEU A 64 -2.93 4.68 -8.00
C LEU A 64 -3.06 4.05 -9.39
N ARG A 65 -3.20 4.88 -10.42
CA ARG A 65 -3.29 4.46 -11.83
C ARG A 65 -2.48 5.41 -12.70
N LYS A 66 -2.22 5.02 -13.95
CA LYS A 66 -1.53 5.85 -14.97
C LYS A 66 -0.13 6.28 -14.50
N ASN A 67 0.21 7.57 -14.61
CA ASN A 67 1.54 8.09 -14.33
C ASN A 67 1.87 8.03 -12.83
N ASP A 68 0.92 8.38 -11.96
CA ASP A 68 1.13 8.34 -10.50
C ASP A 68 1.51 6.94 -10.01
N ALA A 69 0.91 5.90 -10.62
CA ALA A 69 1.28 4.52 -10.32
C ALA A 69 2.72 4.20 -10.72
N LYS A 70 3.18 4.68 -11.88
CA LYS A 70 4.55 4.44 -12.36
C LYS A 70 5.57 5.17 -11.51
N GLU A 71 5.32 6.44 -11.19
CA GLU A 71 6.21 7.24 -10.34
C GLU A 71 6.33 6.66 -8.94
N PHE A 72 5.20 6.27 -8.35
CA PHE A 72 5.19 5.62 -7.04
C PHE A 72 5.92 4.28 -7.08
N LEU A 73 5.71 3.49 -8.13
CA LEU A 73 6.32 2.16 -8.27
C LEU A 73 7.85 2.24 -8.35
N VAL A 74 8.41 3.23 -9.05
CA VAL A 74 9.86 3.45 -9.09
C VAL A 74 10.41 3.72 -7.68
N LYS A 75 9.77 4.63 -6.92
CA LYS A 75 10.17 4.93 -5.54
C LYS A 75 10.05 3.71 -4.63
N ALA A 76 8.99 2.93 -4.78
CA ALA A 76 8.77 1.71 -4.00
C ALA A 76 9.78 0.61 -4.33
N PHE A 77 10.24 0.52 -5.58
CA PHE A 77 11.29 -0.40 -5.98
C PHE A 77 12.66 -0.04 -5.40
N ASP A 78 12.96 1.25 -5.30
CA ASP A 78 14.20 1.72 -4.66
C ASP A 78 14.21 1.36 -3.16
N ALA A 79 13.05 1.38 -2.48
CA ALA A 79 12.92 0.98 -1.08
C ALA A 79 13.19 -0.53 -0.82
N ILE A 80 13.14 -1.38 -1.85
CA ILE A 80 13.37 -2.83 -1.74
C ILE A 80 14.64 -3.29 -2.48
N ASP A 81 15.57 -2.37 -2.74
CA ASP A 81 16.80 -2.62 -3.52
C ASP A 81 16.54 -3.26 -4.89
N LYS A 82 15.37 -3.00 -5.50
CA LYS A 82 14.91 -3.58 -6.77
C LYS A 82 14.89 -5.11 -6.78
N LYS A 83 14.81 -5.75 -5.60
CA LYS A 83 14.78 -7.21 -5.46
C LYS A 83 13.37 -7.68 -5.10
N ILE A 84 12.74 -8.41 -6.01
CA ILE A 84 11.49 -9.11 -5.75
C ILE A 84 11.72 -10.62 -5.78
N SER A 85 11.21 -11.31 -4.76
CA SER A 85 11.22 -12.77 -4.71
C SER A 85 10.34 -13.36 -5.80
N LYS A 86 10.76 -14.46 -6.43
CA LYS A 86 9.93 -15.17 -7.42
C LYS A 86 8.57 -15.61 -6.85
N LYS A 87 8.47 -15.83 -5.54
CA LYS A 87 7.23 -16.20 -4.84
C LYS A 87 6.21 -15.07 -4.73
N ALA A 88 6.63 -13.83 -4.94
CA ALA A 88 5.75 -12.66 -4.90
C ALA A 88 4.91 -12.48 -6.17
N PHE A 89 5.21 -13.24 -7.23
CA PHE A 89 4.47 -13.22 -8.50
C PHE A 89 3.35 -14.26 -8.47
N ASP A 90 2.18 -13.87 -8.96
CA ASP A 90 1.04 -14.77 -9.14
C ASP A 90 1.06 -15.45 -10.53
N ALA A 91 0.10 -16.35 -10.75
CA ALA A 91 -0.03 -17.06 -12.03
C ALA A 91 -0.44 -16.16 -13.21
N GLN A 92 -0.95 -14.96 -12.94
CA GLN A 92 -1.38 -13.99 -13.95
C GLN A 92 -0.30 -12.94 -14.28
N GLY A 93 0.84 -12.98 -13.57
CA GLY A 93 1.95 -12.04 -13.73
C GLY A 93 1.85 -10.79 -12.85
N ASN A 94 0.82 -10.67 -12.01
CA ASN A 94 0.77 -9.63 -10.98
C ASN A 94 1.77 -9.96 -9.88
N PHE A 95 2.15 -8.95 -9.11
CA PHE A 95 3.06 -9.15 -8.00
C PHE A 95 2.72 -8.26 -6.82
N SER A 96 3.14 -8.71 -5.63
CA SER A 96 2.96 -7.95 -4.39
C SER A 96 4.20 -8.04 -3.51
N PHE A 97 4.53 -6.95 -2.83
CA PHE A 97 5.66 -6.89 -1.92
C PHE A 97 5.32 -6.00 -0.73
N GLY A 98 5.92 -6.30 0.42
CA GLY A 98 5.76 -5.51 1.63
C GLY A 98 6.97 -4.62 1.86
N ILE A 99 6.72 -3.38 2.25
CA ILE A 99 7.72 -2.45 2.79
C ILE A 99 7.50 -2.41 4.31
N LYS A 100 8.51 -2.80 5.08
CA LYS A 100 8.42 -2.83 6.55
C LYS A 100 8.36 -1.43 7.14
N GLU A 101 9.11 -0.50 6.57
CA GLU A 101 9.23 0.86 7.08
C GLU A 101 9.00 1.88 5.98
N HIS A 102 7.98 2.73 6.14
CA HIS A 102 7.71 3.83 5.21
C HIS A 102 8.88 4.79 4.98
N ILE A 103 9.89 4.83 5.86
CA ILE A 103 11.10 5.66 5.73
C ILE A 103 12.04 5.20 4.61
N ASP A 104 11.94 3.93 4.22
CA ASP A 104 12.74 3.38 3.11
C ASP A 104 12.30 3.98 1.76
N ILE A 105 11.10 4.59 1.72
CA ILE A 105 10.59 5.25 0.52
C ILE A 105 11.29 6.62 0.36
N PRO A 106 11.98 6.86 -0.76
CA PRO A 106 12.66 8.13 -1.00
C PRO A 106 11.66 9.29 -1.05
N GLY A 107 11.90 10.29 -0.20
CA GLY A 107 11.08 11.49 -0.08
C GLY A 107 10.14 11.52 1.14
N VAL A 108 10.11 10.45 1.94
CA VAL A 108 9.33 10.42 3.19
C VAL A 108 10.25 10.73 4.38
N LYS A 109 9.90 11.78 5.13
CA LYS A 109 10.61 12.10 6.38
C LYS A 109 10.00 11.31 7.54
N TYR A 110 10.85 10.89 8.47
CA TYR A 110 10.41 10.32 9.74
C TYR A 110 9.65 11.39 10.54
N ASP A 111 8.46 11.04 10.99
CA ASP A 111 7.63 11.86 11.87
C ASP A 111 7.43 11.08 13.19
N PRO A 112 7.97 11.59 14.32
CA PRO A 112 7.84 10.94 15.63
C PRO A 112 6.38 10.70 16.04
N GLU A 113 5.45 11.53 15.57
CA GLU A 113 4.03 11.38 15.88
C GLU A 113 3.39 10.22 15.12
N ILE A 114 3.85 9.93 13.90
CA ILE A 114 3.30 8.86 13.06
C ILE A 114 3.88 7.50 13.47
N GLY A 115 5.17 7.47 13.80
CA GLY A 115 5.90 6.24 14.11
C GLY A 115 6.13 5.36 12.89
N ILE A 116 6.72 4.18 13.10
CA ILE A 116 7.06 3.25 12.01
C ILE A 116 5.82 2.47 11.56
N ILE A 117 5.38 2.74 10.34
CA ILE A 117 4.28 2.04 9.68
C ILE A 117 4.81 1.27 8.48
N GLY A 118 4.44 -0.01 8.40
CA GLY A 118 4.65 -0.86 7.22
C GLY A 118 3.47 -0.82 6.27
N MET A 119 3.71 -1.11 5.00
CA MET A 119 2.69 -1.12 3.95
C MET A 119 2.89 -2.25 2.96
N ASP A 120 1.79 -2.77 2.45
CA ASP A 120 1.76 -3.76 1.38
C ASP A 120 1.43 -3.09 0.05
N ILE A 121 2.22 -3.39 -0.96
CA ILE A 121 2.07 -2.86 -2.31
C ILE A 121 1.73 -4.01 -3.24
N SER A 122 0.61 -3.87 -3.95
CA SER A 122 0.13 -4.83 -4.94
C SER A 122 0.05 -4.17 -6.31
N VAL A 123 0.72 -4.75 -7.30
CA VAL A 123 0.79 -4.25 -8.67
C VAL A 123 0.00 -5.19 -9.57
N THR A 124 -0.99 -4.64 -10.26
CA THR A 124 -1.76 -5.35 -11.29
C THR A 124 -1.30 -4.89 -12.67
N LEU A 125 -0.93 -5.84 -13.52
CA LEU A 125 -0.48 -5.60 -14.90
C LEU A 125 -1.66 -5.60 -15.89
#